data_AF-A3D458-F1
#
_entry.id   AF-A3D458-F1
#
_cell.length_a   1.000
_cell.length_b   1.000
_cell.length_c   1.000
_cell.angle_alpha   90.00
_cell.angle_beta   90.00
_cell.angle_gamma   90.00
#
_symmetry.space_group_name_H-M   'P 1'
#
loop_
_entity.id
_entity.type
_entity.pdbx_description
1 polymer ?
#
loop_
_entity_poly.entity_id
_entity_poly.type
_entity_poly.pdbx_seq_one_letter_code
_entity_poly.pdbx_strand_id
1 'polypeptide(L)'
;MIAKVLTEFMIDLAAAMARDDYETRRKRQAQGIEKAKTLGKYLGRQPDHGLRQNIRLLLDEGKSWSQVQSLLKCSRSTIAKAVKLSVEAST
;
A
#
# COMPACT_ATOMS: atom_id res chain seq x y z
N MET A 1 -48.75 0.72 20.57
CA MET A 1 -48.48 -0.32 19.55
C MET A 1 -48.05 0.29 18.21
N ILE A 2 -48.84 1.21 17.63
CA ILE A 2 -48.56 1.84 16.32
C ILE A 2 -47.25 2.65 16.28
N ALA A 3 -46.95 3.45 17.30
CA ALA A 3 -45.73 4.27 17.33
C ALA A 3 -44.42 3.45 17.27
N LYS A 4 -44.40 2.26 17.87
CA LYS A 4 -43.21 1.39 17.86
C LYS A 4 -42.93 0.84 16.46
N VAL A 5 -43.98 0.39 15.77
CA VAL A 5 -43.90 -0.14 14.40
C VAL A 5 -43.46 0.93 13.41
N LEU A 6 -43.94 2.18 13.58
CA LEU A 6 -43.49 3.30 12.74
C LEU A 6 -42.00 3.57 12.92
N THR A 7 -41.52 3.59 14.17
CA THR A 7 -40.09 3.80 14.46
C THR A 7 -39.23 2.67 13.90
N GLU A 8 -39.65 1.42 14.05
CA GLU A 8 -38.97 0.25 13.48
C GLU A 8 -38.86 0.36 11.95
N PHE A 9 -39.97 0.66 11.27
CA PHE A 9 -39.98 0.87 9.82
C PHE A 9 -39.09 2.04 9.36
N MET A 10 -39.07 3.15 10.10
CA MET A 10 -38.19 4.28 9.80
C MET A 10 -36.71 3.91 9.88
N ILE A 11 -36.33 3.07 10.86
CA ILE A 11 -34.96 2.58 11.01
C ILE A 11 -34.60 1.65 9.85
N ASP A 12 -35.50 0.75 9.46
CA ASP A 12 -35.28 -0.17 8.33
C ASP A 12 -35.10 0.57 7.01
N LEU A 13 -35.92 1.60 6.76
CA LEU A 13 -35.79 2.44 5.57
C LEU A 13 -34.44 3.18 5.57
N ALA A 14 -34.05 3.78 6.69
CA ALA A 14 -32.77 4.47 6.82
C ALA A 14 -31.58 3.51 6.61
N ALA A 15 -31.66 2.29 7.14
CA ALA A 15 -30.65 1.26 6.94
C ALA A 15 -30.55 0.82 5.47
N ALA A 16 -31.68 0.66 4.78
CA ALA A 16 -31.72 0.32 3.37
C ALA A 16 -31.10 1.43 2.50
N MET A 17 -31.44 2.69 2.76
CA MET A 17 -30.86 3.84 2.06
C MET A 17 -29.34 3.95 2.28
N ALA A 18 -28.89 3.78 3.53
CA ALA A 18 -27.45 3.81 3.84
C ALA A 18 -26.68 2.69 3.12
N ARG A 19 -27.31 1.52 2.98
CA ARG A 19 -26.72 0.38 2.26
C ARG A 19 -26.60 0.64 0.77
N ASP A 20 -27.64 1.18 0.13
CA ASP A 20 -27.62 1.48 -1.30
C ASP A 20 -26.56 2.54 -1.65
N ASP A 21 -26.45 3.60 -0.83
CA ASP A 21 -25.39 4.61 -1.00
C ASP A 21 -23.99 4.00 -0.86
N TYR A 22 -23.77 3.14 0.14
CA TYR A 22 -22.50 2.44 0.33
C TYR A 22 -22.13 1.58 -0.89
N GLU A 23 -23.07 0.79 -1.41
CA GLU A 23 -22.86 -0.04 -2.59
C GLU A 23 -22.57 0.80 -3.84
N THR A 24 -23.29 1.91 -4.00
CA THR A 24 -23.05 2.86 -5.10
C THR A 24 -21.65 3.47 -5.04
N ARG A 25 -21.18 3.88 -3.85
CA ARG A 25 -19.81 4.37 -3.65
C ARG A 25 -18.77 3.31 -3.99
N ARG A 26 -18.98 2.06 -3.56
CA ARG A 26 -18.09 0.93 -3.87
C ARG A 26 -18.02 0.65 -5.37
N LYS A 27 -19.15 0.65 -6.07
CA LYS A 27 -19.21 0.46 -7.54
C LYS A 27 -18.44 1.55 -8.28
N ARG A 28 -18.67 2.83 -7.93
CA ARG A 28 -17.95 3.97 -8.53
C ARG A 28 -16.46 3.94 -8.23
N GLN A 29 -16.09 3.60 -6.99
CA GLN A 29 -14.69 3.43 -6.62
C GLN A 29 -14.02 2.32 -7.45
N ALA A 30 -14.68 1.17 -7.62
CA ALA A 30 -14.16 0.06 -8.41
C ALA A 30 -13.92 0.47 -9.87
N GLN A 31 -14.89 1.15 -10.50
CA GLN A 31 -14.75 1.69 -11.86
C GLN A 31 -13.58 2.68 -11.96
N GLY A 32 -13.42 3.56 -10.96
CA GLY A 32 -12.31 4.51 -10.91
C GLY A 32 -10.96 3.81 -10.75
N ILE A 33 -10.88 2.78 -9.90
CA ILE A 33 -9.67 1.96 -9.71
C ILE A 33 -9.33 1.25 -11.02
N GLU A 34 -10.30 0.61 -11.68
CA GLU A 34 -10.09 -0.10 -12.94
C GLU A 34 -9.55 0.84 -14.03
N LYS A 35 -10.17 2.01 -14.19
CA LYS A 35 -9.68 3.05 -15.11
C LYS A 35 -8.28 3.54 -14.76
N ALA A 36 -7.95 3.70 -13.48
CA ALA A 36 -6.60 4.13 -13.08
C ALA A 36 -5.56 3.00 -13.23
N LYS A 37 -5.97 1.72 -13.12
CA LYS A 37 -5.13 0.56 -13.43
C LYS A 37 -4.82 0.47 -14.92
N THR A 38 -5.82 0.65 -15.79
CA THR A 38 -5.59 0.64 -17.25
C THR A 38 -4.69 1.79 -17.70
N LEU A 39 -4.78 2.94 -17.03
CA LEU A 39 -3.87 4.09 -17.22
C LEU A 39 -2.49 3.92 -16.54
N GLY A 40 -2.20 2.78 -15.91
CA GLY A 40 -0.90 2.52 -15.29
C GLY A 40 -0.56 3.34 -14.05
N LYS A 41 -1.54 4.00 -13.40
CA LYS A 41 -1.29 4.87 -12.23
C LYS A 41 -0.94 4.09 -10.96
N TYR A 42 -1.32 2.81 -10.88
CA TYR A 42 -1.03 1.95 -9.74
C TYR A 42 0.36 1.33 -9.85
N LEU A 43 1.39 2.07 -9.46
CA LEU A 43 2.78 1.62 -9.49
C LEU A 43 3.24 0.99 -8.15
N GLY A 44 2.35 0.92 -7.16
CA GLY A 44 2.66 0.43 -5.81
C GLY A 44 3.62 1.35 -5.04
N ARG A 45 4.17 0.84 -3.93
CA ARG A 45 5.19 1.56 -3.15
C ARG A 45 6.48 1.61 -3.97
N GLN A 46 6.88 2.80 -4.38
CA GLN A 46 8.14 2.99 -5.08
C GLN A 46 9.33 2.64 -4.17
N PRO A 47 10.36 2.00 -4.73
CA PRO A 47 11.58 1.73 -3.98
C PRO A 47 12.32 3.02 -3.67
N ASP A 48 12.92 3.08 -2.48
CA ASP A 48 13.84 4.16 -2.14
C ASP A 48 15.20 3.89 -2.81
N HIS A 49 15.45 4.57 -3.92
CA HIS A 49 16.68 4.44 -4.68
C HIS A 49 17.89 5.02 -3.94
N GLY A 50 17.70 6.11 -3.19
CA GLY A 50 18.78 6.74 -2.43
C GLY A 50 19.28 5.84 -1.30
N LEU A 51 18.35 5.23 -0.56
CA LEU A 51 18.69 4.25 0.47
C LEU A 51 19.48 3.08 -0.12
N ARG A 52 19.06 2.56 -1.28
CA ARG A 52 19.76 1.44 -1.94
C ARG A 52 21.15 1.80 -2.42
N GLN A 53 21.35 3.01 -2.94
CA GLN A 53 22.67 3.51 -3.32
C GLN A 53 23.59 3.61 -2.11
N ASN A 54 23.09 4.15 -0.99
CA ASN A 54 23.86 4.26 0.26
C ASN A 54 24.21 2.90 0.84
N ILE A 55 23.29 1.92 0.78
CA ILE A 55 23.58 0.54 1.19
C ILE A 55 24.73 -0.02 0.34
N ARG A 56 24.71 0.19 -0.98
CA ARG A 56 25.75 -0.30 -1.89
C ARG A 56 27.11 0.33 -1.58
N LEU A 57 27.16 1.65 -1.43
CA LEU A 57 28.38 2.37 -1.09
C LEU A 57 29.01 1.84 0.21
N LEU A 58 28.21 1.65 1.26
CA LEU A 58 28.72 1.13 2.53
C LEU A 58 29.16 -0.34 2.45
N LEU A 59 28.54 -1.15 1.59
CA LEU A 59 28.97 -2.52 1.36
C LEU A 59 30.26 -2.59 0.54
N ASP A 60 30.42 -1.71 -0.45
CA ASP A 60 31.65 -1.58 -1.25
C ASP A 60 32.82 -1.08 -0.38
N GLU A 61 32.54 -0.24 0.64
CA GLU A 61 33.50 0.13 1.70
C GLU A 61 33.83 -1.00 2.69
N GLY A 62 33.22 -2.18 2.55
CA GLY A 62 33.47 -3.34 3.40
C GLY A 62 32.79 -3.29 4.78
N LYS A 63 31.78 -2.44 4.99
CA LYS A 63 31.04 -2.40 6.26
C LYS A 63 30.21 -3.66 6.47
N SER A 64 30.14 -4.12 7.71
CA SER A 64 29.30 -5.28 8.05
C SER A 64 27.82 -4.94 7.97
N TRP A 65 26.98 -5.93 7.70
CA TRP A 65 25.53 -5.73 7.56
C TRP A 65 24.87 -5.15 8.82
N SER A 66 25.37 -5.51 10.00
CA SER A 66 24.87 -4.98 11.27
C SER A 66 25.20 -3.49 11.43
N GLN A 67 26.36 -3.04 10.95
CA GLN A 67 26.74 -1.63 10.93
C GLN A 67 25.91 -0.84 9.91
N VAL A 68 25.66 -1.39 8.72
CA VAL A 68 24.79 -0.75 7.71
C VAL A 68 23.36 -0.60 8.23
N GLN A 69 22.85 -1.63 8.92
CA GLN A 69 21.54 -1.58 9.56
C GLN A 69 21.45 -0.50 10.65
N SER A 70 22.48 -0.34 11.48
CA SER A 70 22.47 0.69 12.53
C SER A 70 22.61 2.10 11.97
N LEU A 71 23.46 2.30 10.95
CA LEU A 71 23.72 3.60 10.32
C LEU A 71 22.53 4.09 9.49
N LEU A 72 21.98 3.23 8.62
CA LEU A 72 20.89 3.59 7.71
C LEU A 72 19.50 3.31 8.28
N LYS A 73 19.41 2.76 9.50
CA LYS A 73 18.17 2.39 10.19
C LYS A 73 17.23 1.56 9.31
N CYS A 74 17.78 0.62 8.56
CA CYS A 74 17.03 -0.24 7.64
C CYS A 74 17.08 -1.71 8.09
N SER A 75 16.09 -2.51 7.70
CA SER A 75 16.07 -3.93 8.04
C SER A 75 17.12 -4.72 7.24
N ARG A 76 17.61 -5.85 7.79
CA ARG A 76 18.48 -6.79 7.04
C ARG A 76 17.85 -7.25 5.72
N SER A 77 16.52 -7.39 5.69
CA SER A 77 15.78 -7.75 4.46
C SER A 77 15.88 -6.67 3.38
N THR A 78 15.97 -5.40 3.77
CA THR A 78 16.16 -4.28 2.82
C THR A 78 17.56 -4.32 2.22
N ILE A 79 18.58 -4.61 3.04
CA ILE A 79 19.98 -4.79 2.60
C ILE A 79 20.08 -5.97 1.63
N ALA A 80 19.56 -7.14 2.01
CA ALA A 80 19.55 -8.34 1.16
C ALA A 80 18.85 -8.09 -0.18
N LYS A 81 17.72 -7.38 -0.16
CA LYS A 81 16.99 -7.01 -1.38
C LYS A 81 17.78 -6.04 -2.25
N ALA A 82 18.50 -5.08 -1.67
CA ALA A 82 19.35 -4.15 -2.41
C ALA A 82 20.50 -4.88 -3.12
N VAL A 83 21.16 -5.82 -2.42
CA VAL A 83 22.24 -6.66 -2.98
C VAL A 83 21.73 -7.56 -4.10
N LYS A 84 20.60 -8.24 -3.89
CA LYS A 84 20.01 -9.11 -4.93
C LYS A 84 19.69 -8.33 -6.21
N LEU A 85 19.07 -7.16 -6.07
CA LEU A 85 18.72 -6.31 -7.21
C LEU A 85 19.95 -5.76 -7.95
N SER A 86 21.08 -5.52 -7.26
CA SER A 86 22.31 -5.10 -7.94
C SER A 86 22.98 -6.23 -8.73
N VAL A 87 22.86 -7.47 -8.27
CA VAL A 87 23.35 -8.66 -9.01
C VAL A 87 22.51 -8.87 -10.27
N GLU A 88 21.18 -8.82 -10.12
CA GLU A 88 20.24 -8.96 -11.24
C GLU A 88 20.39 -7.86 -12.31
N ALA A 89 20.82 -6.65 -11.92
CA ALA A 89 21.08 -5.56 -12.87
C ALA A 89 22.42 -5.69 -13.64
N SER A 90 23.32 -6.58 -13.20
CA SER A 90 24.64 -6.79 -13.82
C SER A 90 24.70 -8.04 -14.70
N THR A 91 23.56 -8.76 -14.81
CA THR A 91 23.37 -9.96 -15.64
C THR A 91 22.49 -9.59 -16.83
#